data_AF-A0A3C1X2E0-F1
#
_entry.id   AF-A0A3C1X2E0-F1
#
_cell.length_a   1.000
_cell.length_b   1.000
_cell.length_c   1.000
_cell.angle_alpha   90.00
_cell.angle_beta   90.00
_cell.angle_gamma   90.00
#
_symmetry.space_group_name_H-M   'P 1'
#
loop_
_entity.id
_entity.type
_entity.pdbx_description
1 polymer ?
#
loop_
_entity_poly.entity_id
_entity_poly.type
_entity_poly.pdbx_seq_one_letter_code
_entity_poly.pdbx_strand_id
1 'polypeptide(L)'
;MVNFFKVLSVFVTVVAVALMGIAISTFTVAPDLRAEMNTPAMQNYTFERSSGEDPKWTVTRRFSTNPADPDERGSVGTVSSGIEAVNKAHQDLRQQLGTKTTAYTDDTAKQVADAERYKASQAQDAAALTARIQELTAQSTTISDAVQMKSQQLQALSVQSKAIRDETAARRTDVLRLRHELEELRTDLFRLTAIRRDLTDRLLRVEIENQELSDRKAQLTGASAGSP
;
A
#
# COMPACT_ATOMS: atom_id res chain seq x y z
N MET A 1 -17.60 10.90 -110.71
CA MET A 1 -17.52 9.54 -110.13
C MET A 1 -16.11 9.07 -109.75
N VAL A 2 -15.01 9.59 -110.33
CA VAL A 2 -13.64 9.07 -110.05
C VAL A 2 -13.04 9.55 -108.71
N ASN A 3 -13.44 10.72 -108.20
CA ASN A 3 -12.86 11.27 -106.96
C ASN A 3 -13.41 10.62 -105.66
N PHE A 4 -14.64 10.09 -105.69
CA PHE A 4 -15.23 9.44 -104.51
C PHE A 4 -14.51 8.12 -104.16
N PHE A 5 -14.15 7.32 -105.18
CA PHE A 5 -13.39 6.08 -104.99
C PHE A 5 -11.97 6.32 -104.46
N LYS A 6 -11.32 7.44 -104.85
CA LYS A 6 -10.01 7.82 -104.30
C LYS A 6 -10.09 8.20 -102.82
N VAL A 7 -11.09 8.99 -102.43
CA VAL A 7 -11.28 9.39 -101.02
C VAL A 7 -11.66 8.17 -100.16
N LEU A 8 -12.50 7.27 -100.66
CA LEU A 8 -12.86 6.04 -99.97
C LEU A 8 -11.63 5.11 -99.79
N SER A 9 -10.77 4.98 -100.80
CA SER A 9 -9.53 4.19 -100.73
C SER A 9 -8.56 4.73 -99.67
N VAL A 10 -8.36 6.05 -99.61
CA VAL A 10 -7.50 6.67 -98.59
C VAL A 10 -8.10 6.50 -97.19
N PHE A 11 -9.44 6.63 -97.05
CA PHE A 11 -10.09 6.42 -95.76
C PHE A 11 -9.98 4.98 -95.26
N VAL A 12 -10.25 3.99 -96.12
CA VAL A 12 -10.17 2.56 -95.75
C VAL A 12 -8.74 2.16 -95.39
N THR A 13 -7.73 2.69 -96.09
CA THR A 13 -6.32 2.40 -95.77
C THR A 13 -5.89 3.01 -94.44
N VAL A 14 -6.32 4.24 -94.12
CA VAL A 14 -6.02 4.87 -92.82
C VAL A 14 -6.71 4.12 -91.68
N VAL A 15 -7.98 3.72 -91.85
CA VAL A 15 -8.70 2.93 -90.83
C VAL A 15 -8.08 1.54 -90.65
N ALA A 16 -7.66 0.88 -91.72
CA ALA A 16 -6.99 -0.42 -91.63
C ALA A 16 -5.64 -0.31 -90.89
N VAL A 17 -4.85 0.73 -91.16
CA VAL A 17 -3.58 0.97 -90.44
C VAL A 17 -3.83 1.32 -88.97
N ALA A 18 -4.85 2.11 -88.67
CA ALA A 18 -5.23 2.44 -87.28
C ALA A 18 -5.68 1.19 -86.49
N LEU A 19 -6.51 0.34 -87.10
CA LEU A 19 -6.94 -0.93 -86.48
C LEU A 19 -5.77 -1.91 -86.32
N MET A 20 -4.82 -1.93 -87.26
CA MET A 20 -3.60 -2.74 -87.14
C MET A 20 -2.68 -2.21 -86.03
N GLY A 21 -2.56 -0.89 -85.87
CA GLY A 21 -1.81 -0.27 -84.77
C GLY A 21 -2.42 -0.59 -83.40
N ILE A 22 -3.75 -0.55 -83.28
CA ILE A 22 -4.45 -0.95 -82.05
C ILE A 22 -4.25 -2.45 -81.78
N ALA A 23 -4.38 -3.31 -82.80
CA ALA A 23 -4.19 -4.75 -82.65
C ALA A 23 -2.77 -5.16 -82.25
N ILE A 24 -1.74 -4.44 -82.75
CA ILE A 24 -0.36 -4.68 -82.31
C ILE A 24 -0.17 -4.24 -80.86
N SER A 25 -0.73 -3.09 -80.46
CA SER A 25 -0.62 -2.60 -79.09
C SER A 25 -1.26 -3.52 -78.05
N THR A 26 -2.37 -4.19 -78.39
CA THR A 26 -2.99 -5.16 -77.46
C THR A 26 -2.20 -6.46 -77.35
N PHE A 27 -1.44 -6.84 -78.38
CA PHE A 27 -0.63 -8.06 -78.37
C PHE A 27 0.71 -7.88 -77.64
N THR A 28 1.33 -6.69 -77.73
CA THR A 28 2.64 -6.41 -77.11
C THR A 28 2.55 -5.86 -75.68
N VAL A 29 1.38 -5.37 -75.26
CA VAL A 29 1.14 -4.82 -73.91
C VAL A 29 0.43 -5.82 -73.00
N ALA A 30 0.22 -7.06 -73.45
CA ALA A 30 -0.29 -8.12 -72.57
C ALA A 30 0.66 -8.23 -71.35
N PRO A 31 0.17 -7.95 -70.13
CA PRO A 31 1.02 -7.99 -68.94
C PRO A 31 1.64 -9.37 -68.83
N ASP A 32 2.95 -9.45 -68.58
CA ASP A 32 3.58 -10.74 -68.31
C ASP A 32 2.99 -11.28 -67.00
N LEU A 33 2.04 -12.19 -67.16
CA LEU A 33 1.29 -12.80 -66.08
C LEU A 33 2.22 -13.43 -65.05
N ARG A 34 3.36 -13.97 -65.50
CA ARG A 34 4.36 -14.56 -64.60
C ARG A 34 5.11 -13.49 -63.82
N ALA A 35 5.34 -12.33 -64.40
CA ALA A 35 5.97 -11.21 -63.68
C ALA A 35 5.03 -10.65 -62.62
N GLU A 36 3.74 -10.48 -62.92
CA GLU A 36 2.75 -9.96 -61.98
C GLU A 36 2.47 -10.93 -60.81
N MET A 37 2.38 -12.23 -61.10
CA MET A 37 2.19 -13.28 -60.07
C MET A 37 3.39 -13.42 -59.12
N ASN A 38 4.59 -13.02 -59.55
CA ASN A 38 5.81 -13.09 -58.75
C ASN A 38 6.17 -11.77 -58.04
N THR A 39 5.23 -10.81 -57.97
CA THR A 39 5.45 -9.57 -57.23
C THR A 39 5.49 -9.82 -55.71
N PRO A 40 6.19 -8.97 -54.94
CA PRO A 40 6.23 -9.09 -53.47
C PRO A 40 4.86 -9.10 -52.80
N ALA A 41 3.88 -8.40 -53.38
CA ALA A 41 2.50 -8.37 -52.89
C ALA A 41 1.75 -9.70 -53.08
N MET A 42 2.20 -10.54 -54.03
CA MET A 42 1.54 -11.78 -54.44
C MET A 42 2.25 -13.05 -53.94
N GLN A 43 3.37 -12.93 -53.22
CA GLN A 43 4.13 -14.06 -52.69
C GLN A 43 3.31 -14.97 -51.76
N ASN A 44 2.30 -14.41 -51.10
CA ASN A 44 1.40 -15.15 -50.21
C ASN A 44 0.13 -15.64 -50.92
N TYR A 45 0.06 -15.54 -52.25
CA TYR A 45 -1.01 -16.09 -53.07
C TYR A 45 -0.44 -17.18 -53.99
N THR A 46 -1.18 -18.29 -54.13
CA THR A 46 -0.83 -19.37 -55.04
C THR A 46 -1.84 -19.40 -56.19
N PHE A 47 -1.32 -19.38 -57.41
CA PHE A 47 -2.10 -19.38 -58.65
C PHE A 47 -1.95 -20.73 -59.33
N GLU A 48 -3.04 -21.47 -59.48
CA GLU A 48 -3.07 -22.77 -60.16
C GLU A 48 -3.97 -22.70 -61.39
N ARG A 49 -3.50 -23.24 -62.53
CA ARG A 49 -4.28 -23.32 -63.77
C ARG A 49 -4.72 -24.76 -63.99
N SER A 50 -6.03 -25.00 -64.12
CA SER A 50 -6.57 -26.30 -64.49
C SER A 50 -6.27 -26.63 -65.96
N SER A 51 -5.95 -27.89 -66.23
CA SER A 51 -5.80 -28.42 -67.59
C SER A 51 -7.11 -29.06 -68.05
N GLY A 52 -7.68 -28.61 -69.17
CA GLY A 52 -8.93 -29.12 -69.72
C GLY A 52 -9.46 -28.26 -70.89
N GLU A 53 -10.65 -28.62 -71.40
CA GLU A 53 -11.32 -27.94 -72.52
C GLU A 53 -11.65 -26.46 -72.20
N ASP A 54 -11.90 -26.15 -70.91
CA ASP A 54 -12.02 -24.80 -70.36
C ASP A 54 -10.99 -24.56 -69.23
N PRO A 55 -9.79 -24.01 -69.51
CA PRO A 55 -8.80 -23.75 -68.48
C PRO A 55 -9.28 -22.65 -67.54
N LYS A 56 -9.27 -22.93 -66.22
CA LYS A 56 -9.60 -21.96 -65.16
C LYS A 56 -8.40 -21.74 -64.26
N TRP A 57 -8.29 -20.54 -63.71
CA TRP A 57 -7.31 -20.12 -62.73
C TRP A 57 -7.94 -20.11 -61.35
N THR A 58 -7.37 -20.85 -60.41
CA THR A 58 -7.75 -20.84 -59.00
C THR A 58 -6.70 -20.08 -58.21
N VAL A 59 -7.17 -19.15 -57.37
CA VAL A 59 -6.33 -18.33 -56.50
C VAL A 59 -6.56 -18.75 -55.06
N THR A 60 -5.49 -19.10 -54.36
CA THR A 60 -5.54 -19.44 -52.94
C THR A 60 -4.64 -18.51 -52.13
N ARG A 61 -5.14 -18.03 -50.99
CA ARG A 61 -4.37 -17.21 -50.04
C ARG A 61 -3.61 -18.09 -49.05
N ARG A 62 -2.42 -17.63 -48.65
CA ARG A 62 -1.51 -18.31 -47.72
C ARG A 62 -0.79 -17.28 -46.82
N PHE A 63 -1.55 -16.54 -46.02
CA PHE A 63 -0.97 -15.60 -45.06
C PHE A 63 -0.49 -16.27 -43.77
N SER A 64 -1.10 -17.41 -43.40
CA SER A 64 -0.76 -18.16 -42.20
C SER A 64 -0.07 -19.49 -42.50
N THR A 65 0.72 -19.97 -41.53
CA THR A 65 1.23 -21.34 -41.49
C THR A 65 0.17 -22.34 -41.01
N ASN A 66 -0.92 -21.87 -40.39
CA ASN A 66 -2.01 -22.72 -39.92
C ASN A 66 -2.99 -23.03 -41.07
N PRO A 67 -3.15 -24.32 -41.47
CA PRO A 67 -4.06 -24.70 -42.54
C PRO A 67 -5.55 -24.57 -42.19
N ALA A 68 -5.90 -24.43 -40.91
CA ALA A 68 -7.27 -24.40 -40.43
C ALA A 68 -7.84 -22.98 -40.26
N ASP A 69 -7.06 -21.93 -40.53
CA ASP A 69 -7.53 -20.56 -40.44
C ASP A 69 -8.18 -20.14 -41.76
N PRO A 70 -9.53 -20.07 -41.83
CA PRO A 70 -10.20 -19.73 -43.08
C PRO A 70 -9.92 -18.28 -43.51
N ASP A 71 -9.67 -17.36 -42.58
CA ASP A 71 -9.49 -15.93 -42.86
C ASP A 71 -8.09 -15.65 -43.45
N GLU A 72 -7.09 -16.42 -43.03
CA GLU A 72 -5.71 -16.30 -43.50
C GLU A 72 -5.30 -17.36 -44.55
N ARG A 73 -6.09 -18.44 -44.68
CA ARG A 73 -5.91 -19.52 -45.66
C ARG A 73 -7.25 -19.93 -46.29
N GLY A 74 -7.41 -19.72 -47.60
CA GLY A 74 -8.69 -19.96 -48.26
C GLY A 74 -8.65 -19.75 -49.78
N SER A 75 -9.74 -20.11 -50.45
CA SER A 75 -9.91 -19.83 -51.89
C SER A 75 -10.43 -18.41 -52.08
N VAL A 76 -9.71 -17.60 -52.85
CA VAL A 76 -10.13 -16.24 -53.25
C VAL A 76 -11.12 -16.32 -54.42
N GLY A 77 -11.04 -17.39 -55.22
CA GLY A 77 -11.99 -17.70 -56.28
C GLY A 77 -11.36 -18.44 -57.46
N THR A 78 -12.23 -18.92 -58.35
CA THR A 78 -11.86 -19.56 -59.62
C THR A 78 -12.38 -18.72 -60.78
N VAL A 79 -11.50 -18.38 -61.72
CA VAL A 79 -11.78 -17.45 -62.84
C VAL A 79 -11.26 -17.99 -64.16
N SER A 80 -11.79 -17.51 -65.28
CA SER A 80 -11.40 -18.00 -66.62
C SER A 80 -10.11 -17.38 -67.16
N SER A 81 -9.73 -16.19 -66.67
CA SER A 81 -8.52 -15.48 -67.10
C SER A 81 -7.50 -15.32 -65.98
N GLY A 82 -6.22 -15.48 -66.32
CA GLY A 82 -5.11 -15.28 -65.38
C GLY A 82 -4.99 -13.83 -64.89
N ILE A 83 -5.34 -12.85 -65.73
CA ILE A 83 -5.32 -11.43 -65.35
C ILE A 83 -6.44 -11.15 -64.34
N GLU A 84 -7.61 -11.77 -64.53
CA GLU A 84 -8.71 -11.69 -63.56
C GLU A 84 -8.32 -12.32 -62.21
N ALA A 85 -7.53 -13.39 -62.23
CA ALA A 85 -7.04 -14.05 -61.02
C ALA A 85 -6.12 -13.12 -60.21
N VAL A 86 -5.18 -12.47 -60.88
CA VAL A 86 -4.26 -11.48 -60.26
C VAL A 86 -5.05 -10.28 -59.71
N ASN A 87 -6.01 -9.76 -60.47
CA ASN A 87 -6.85 -8.65 -60.01
C ASN A 87 -7.68 -9.01 -58.77
N LYS A 88 -8.24 -10.22 -58.71
CA LYS A 88 -8.96 -10.70 -57.52
C LYS A 88 -8.04 -10.86 -56.30
N ALA A 89 -6.81 -11.34 -56.50
CA ALA A 89 -5.81 -11.42 -55.43
C ALA A 89 -5.47 -10.03 -54.86
N HIS A 90 -5.28 -9.03 -55.73
CA HIS A 90 -5.05 -7.64 -55.30
C HIS A 90 -6.25 -7.04 -54.55
N GLN A 91 -7.48 -7.35 -54.98
CA GLN A 91 -8.69 -6.89 -54.30
C GLN A 91 -8.83 -7.50 -52.91
N ASP A 92 -8.61 -8.83 -52.77
CA ASP A 92 -8.63 -9.53 -51.49
C ASP A 92 -7.55 -8.98 -50.54
N LEU A 93 -6.32 -8.77 -51.02
CA LEU A 93 -5.24 -8.18 -50.22
C LEU A 93 -5.61 -6.78 -49.72
N ARG A 94 -6.19 -5.95 -50.59
CA ARG A 94 -6.62 -4.60 -50.23
C ARG A 94 -7.73 -4.62 -49.19
N GLN A 95 -8.69 -5.54 -49.31
CA GLN A 95 -9.77 -5.71 -48.35
C GLN A 95 -9.23 -6.18 -46.99
N GLN A 96 -8.33 -7.16 -46.98
CA GLN A 96 -7.66 -7.68 -45.78
C GLN A 96 -6.87 -6.60 -45.05
N LEU A 97 -6.04 -5.84 -45.78
CA LEU A 97 -5.28 -4.73 -45.21
C LEU A 97 -6.20 -3.62 -44.70
N GLY A 98 -7.29 -3.32 -45.41
CA GLY A 98 -8.32 -2.38 -44.95
C GLY A 98 -8.94 -2.80 -43.63
N THR A 99 -9.40 -4.06 -43.52
CA THR A 99 -9.97 -4.61 -42.28
C THR A 99 -8.99 -4.58 -41.12
N LYS A 100 -7.73 -5.03 -41.33
CA LYS A 100 -6.69 -5.01 -40.29
C LYS A 100 -6.36 -3.57 -39.86
N THR A 101 -6.30 -2.63 -40.80
CA THR A 101 -6.05 -1.21 -40.51
C THR A 101 -7.16 -0.61 -39.66
N THR A 102 -8.43 -0.86 -40.00
CA THR A 102 -9.57 -0.40 -39.21
C THR A 102 -9.54 -0.99 -37.81
N ALA A 103 -9.32 -2.31 -37.69
CA ALA A 103 -9.24 -2.98 -36.40
C ALA A 103 -8.13 -2.39 -35.51
N TYR A 104 -6.92 -2.19 -36.06
CA TYR A 104 -5.82 -1.58 -35.32
C TYR A 104 -6.08 -0.11 -34.96
N THR A 105 -6.79 0.63 -35.82
CA THR A 105 -7.18 2.01 -35.51
C THR A 105 -8.15 2.06 -34.33
N ASP A 106 -9.17 1.21 -34.33
CA ASP A 106 -10.15 1.11 -33.26
C ASP A 106 -9.51 0.66 -31.94
N ASP A 107 -8.63 -0.35 -31.99
CA ASP A 107 -7.92 -0.83 -30.80
C ASP A 107 -6.94 0.21 -30.26
N THR A 108 -6.24 0.94 -31.13
CA THR A 108 -5.37 2.05 -30.70
C THR A 108 -6.19 3.13 -30.01
N ALA A 109 -7.34 3.51 -30.56
CA ALA A 109 -8.22 4.51 -29.95
C ALA A 109 -8.72 4.07 -28.56
N LYS A 110 -9.11 2.80 -28.40
CA LYS A 110 -9.50 2.23 -27.09
C LYS A 110 -8.35 2.26 -26.10
N GLN A 111 -7.16 1.80 -26.50
CA GLN A 111 -5.99 1.76 -25.62
C GLN A 111 -5.55 3.16 -25.17
N VAL A 112 -5.65 4.17 -26.05
CA VAL A 112 -5.39 5.56 -25.68
C VAL A 112 -6.41 6.06 -24.65
N ALA A 113 -7.70 5.76 -24.84
CA ALA A 113 -8.74 6.13 -23.88
C ALA A 113 -8.55 5.46 -22.51
N ASP A 114 -8.22 4.17 -22.50
CA ASP A 114 -7.94 3.41 -21.28
C ASP A 114 -6.69 3.94 -20.57
N ALA A 115 -5.62 4.26 -21.31
CA ALA A 115 -4.41 4.83 -20.75
C ALA A 115 -4.68 6.17 -20.04
N GLU A 116 -5.48 7.05 -20.65
CA GLU A 116 -5.86 8.33 -20.03
C GLU A 116 -6.73 8.11 -18.77
N ARG A 117 -7.66 7.14 -18.80
CA ARG A 117 -8.45 6.77 -17.63
C ARG A 117 -7.57 6.26 -16.48
N TYR A 118 -6.58 5.41 -16.78
CA TYR A 118 -5.66 4.89 -15.78
C TYR A 118 -4.74 5.97 -15.20
N LYS A 119 -4.24 6.90 -16.02
CA LYS A 119 -3.48 8.06 -15.53
C LYS A 119 -4.29 8.90 -14.56
N ALA A 120 -5.55 9.19 -14.89
CA ALA A 120 -6.44 9.95 -14.02
C ALA A 120 -6.69 9.24 -12.69
N SER A 121 -6.95 7.92 -12.71
CA SER A 121 -7.12 7.12 -11.49
C SER A 121 -5.85 7.12 -10.63
N GLN A 122 -4.68 6.93 -11.24
CA GLN A 122 -3.42 6.90 -10.50
C GLN A 122 -3.12 8.22 -9.78
N ALA A 123 -3.44 9.37 -10.41
CA ALA A 123 -3.27 10.66 -9.76
C ALA A 123 -4.16 10.81 -8.52
N GLN A 124 -5.41 10.35 -8.60
CA GLN A 124 -6.34 10.34 -7.48
C GLN A 124 -5.86 9.40 -6.36
N ASP A 125 -5.43 8.19 -6.71
CA ASP A 125 -4.95 7.19 -5.75
C ASP A 125 -3.67 7.67 -5.05
N ALA A 126 -2.73 8.27 -5.78
CA ALA A 126 -1.52 8.85 -5.21
C ALA A 126 -1.82 9.99 -4.22
N ALA A 127 -2.78 10.86 -4.55
CA ALA A 127 -3.22 11.92 -3.64
C ALA A 127 -3.88 11.36 -2.38
N ALA A 128 -4.76 10.36 -2.52
CA ALA A 128 -5.42 9.70 -1.40
C ALA A 128 -4.43 8.98 -0.47
N LEU A 129 -3.45 8.27 -1.03
CA LEU A 129 -2.38 7.62 -0.28
C LEU A 129 -1.52 8.65 0.47
N THR A 130 -1.18 9.77 -0.17
CA THR A 130 -0.42 10.84 0.47
C THR A 130 -1.18 11.43 1.65
N ALA A 131 -2.48 11.73 1.49
CA ALA A 131 -3.33 12.21 2.58
C ALA A 131 -3.41 11.20 3.74
N ARG A 132 -3.54 9.91 3.42
CA ARG A 132 -3.58 8.84 4.43
C ARG A 132 -2.27 8.70 5.19
N ILE A 133 -1.12 8.82 4.51
CA ILE A 133 0.21 8.80 5.13
C ILE A 133 0.36 9.98 6.09
N GLN A 134 -0.08 11.18 5.69
CA GLN A 134 -0.03 12.37 6.55
C GLN A 134 -0.89 12.19 7.80
N GLU A 135 -2.12 11.68 7.65
CA GLU A 135 -3.02 11.39 8.76
C GLU A 135 -2.40 10.38 9.75
N LEU A 136 -1.88 9.26 9.24
CA LEU A 136 -1.27 8.22 10.08
C LEU A 136 0.00 8.72 10.77
N THR A 137 0.78 9.58 10.11
CA THR A 137 1.96 10.19 10.71
C THR A 137 1.57 11.10 11.88
N ALA A 138 0.55 11.94 11.70
CA ALA A 138 0.04 12.83 12.77
C ALA A 138 -0.57 12.04 13.94
N GLN A 139 -1.26 10.93 13.67
CA GLN A 139 -1.75 10.04 14.71
C GLN A 139 -0.60 9.38 15.47
N SER A 140 0.43 8.92 14.76
CA SER A 140 1.61 8.29 15.37
C SER A 140 2.37 9.24 16.29
N THR A 141 2.58 10.49 15.88
CA THR A 141 3.23 11.51 16.73
C THR A 141 2.40 11.78 17.98
N THR A 142 1.08 11.94 17.83
CA THR A 142 0.16 12.16 18.97
C THR A 142 0.22 11.01 19.98
N ILE A 143 0.24 9.76 19.50
CA ILE A 143 0.36 8.58 20.35
C ILE A 143 1.72 8.54 21.05
N SER A 144 2.80 8.83 20.32
CA SER A 144 4.15 8.90 20.89
C SER A 144 4.25 9.91 22.03
N ASP A 145 3.71 11.12 21.84
CA ASP A 145 3.69 12.16 22.85
C ASP A 145 2.86 11.76 24.07
N ALA A 146 1.70 11.14 23.85
CA ALA A 146 0.85 10.63 24.92
C ALA A 146 1.56 9.53 25.74
N VAL A 147 2.29 8.62 25.08
CA VAL A 147 3.08 7.58 25.74
C VAL A 147 4.21 8.20 26.57
N GLN A 148 4.94 9.17 26.02
CA GLN A 148 6.03 9.84 26.73
C GLN A 148 5.51 10.58 27.97
N MET A 149 4.42 11.33 27.84
CA MET A 149 3.77 11.99 28.97
C MET A 149 3.31 10.99 30.04
N LYS A 150 2.68 9.88 29.63
CA LYS A 150 2.25 8.82 30.58
C LYS A 150 3.43 8.16 31.28
N SER A 151 4.54 7.96 30.58
CA SER A 151 5.78 7.44 31.17
C SER A 151 6.34 8.38 32.24
N GLN A 152 6.39 9.68 31.97
CA GLN A 152 6.81 10.70 32.95
C GLN A 152 5.88 10.73 34.17
N GLN A 153 4.56 10.66 33.97
CA GLN A 153 3.57 10.58 35.05
C GLN A 153 3.80 9.35 35.94
N LEU A 154 4.04 8.19 35.33
CA LEU A 154 4.33 6.95 36.06
C LEU A 154 5.64 7.04 36.85
N GLN A 155 6.68 7.64 36.28
CA GLN A 155 7.94 7.83 36.99
C GLN A 155 7.77 8.75 38.20
N ALA A 156 7.06 9.88 38.05
CA ALA A 156 6.76 10.79 39.15
C ALA A 156 5.95 10.09 40.26
N LEU A 157 4.91 9.33 39.88
CA LEU A 157 4.10 8.57 40.82
C LEU A 157 4.92 7.48 41.55
N SER A 158 5.85 6.83 40.85
CA SER A 158 6.75 5.83 41.44
C SER A 158 7.65 6.44 42.51
N VAL A 159 8.25 7.61 42.22
CA VAL A 159 9.07 8.36 43.18
C VAL A 159 8.24 8.79 44.39
N GLN A 160 7.04 9.34 44.16
CA GLN A 160 6.14 9.73 45.25
C GLN A 160 5.72 8.54 46.12
N SER A 161 5.40 7.40 45.50
CA SER A 161 5.04 6.17 46.22
C SER A 161 6.20 5.67 47.09
N LYS A 162 7.44 5.72 46.57
CA LYS A 162 8.63 5.37 47.34
C LYS A 162 8.81 6.31 48.53
N ALA A 163 8.71 7.63 48.33
CA ALA A 163 8.82 8.60 49.41
C ALA A 163 7.79 8.38 50.53
N ILE A 164 6.53 8.09 50.17
CA ILE A 164 5.48 7.77 51.15
C ILE A 164 5.80 6.49 51.92
N ARG A 165 6.34 5.46 51.25
CA ARG A 165 6.75 4.20 51.92
C ARG A 165 7.89 4.44 52.89
N ASP A 166 8.90 5.20 52.48
CA ASP A 166 10.07 5.52 53.30
C ASP A 166 9.65 6.36 54.52
N GLU A 167 8.78 7.36 54.33
CA GLU A 167 8.22 8.14 55.44
C GLU A 167 7.38 7.27 56.38
N THR A 168 6.55 6.37 55.85
CA THR A 168 5.74 5.46 56.66
C THR A 168 6.64 4.52 57.49
N ALA A 169 7.75 4.05 56.93
CA ALA A 169 8.71 3.24 57.65
C ALA A 169 9.40 4.04 58.77
N ALA A 170 9.83 5.27 58.50
CA ALA A 170 10.41 6.17 59.51
C ALA A 170 9.43 6.43 60.66
N ARG A 171 8.18 6.80 60.35
CA ARG A 171 7.13 7.01 61.35
C ARG A 171 6.86 5.76 62.21
N ARG A 172 6.90 4.56 61.62
CA ARG A 172 6.76 3.31 62.39
C ARG A 172 7.90 3.12 63.39
N THR A 173 9.13 3.38 62.97
CA THR A 173 10.30 3.32 63.85
C THR A 173 10.18 4.34 64.99
N ASP A 174 9.76 5.57 64.69
CA ASP A 174 9.55 6.60 65.71
C ASP A 174 8.47 6.23 66.71
N VAL A 175 7.34 5.66 66.25
CA VAL A 175 6.27 5.20 67.15
C VAL A 175 6.77 4.09 68.07
N LEU A 176 7.59 3.15 67.56
CA LEU A 176 8.16 2.09 68.39
C LEU A 176 9.14 2.64 69.43
N ARG A 177 10.00 3.59 69.04
CA ARG A 177 10.91 4.29 69.96
C ARG A 177 10.14 5.01 71.06
N LEU A 178 9.16 5.84 70.70
CA LEU A 178 8.35 6.59 71.65
C LEU A 178 7.55 5.69 72.60
N ARG A 179 7.07 4.53 72.11
CA ARG A 179 6.43 3.53 72.97
C ARG A 179 7.39 2.98 74.02
N HIS A 180 8.63 2.67 73.62
CA HIS A 180 9.64 2.18 74.54
C HIS A 180 10.01 3.23 75.60
N GLU A 181 10.26 4.48 75.17
CA GLU A 181 10.53 5.61 76.09
C GLU A 181 9.37 5.83 77.07
N LEU A 182 8.13 5.68 76.62
CA LEU A 182 6.95 5.82 77.47
C LEU A 182 6.83 4.67 78.48
N GLU A 183 7.19 3.44 78.11
CA GLU A 183 7.25 2.30 79.03
C GLU A 183 8.35 2.47 80.08
N GLU A 184 9.53 2.98 79.70
CA GLU A 184 10.60 3.32 80.63
C GLU A 184 10.16 4.41 81.63
N LEU A 185 9.58 5.51 81.12
CA LEU A 185 9.07 6.60 81.98
C LEU A 185 7.98 6.12 82.95
N ARG A 186 7.08 5.23 82.51
CA ARG A 186 6.10 4.60 83.40
C ARG A 186 6.79 3.79 84.49
N THR A 187 7.78 3.00 84.13
CA THR A 187 8.57 2.19 85.08
C THR A 187 9.28 3.06 86.11
N ASP A 188 9.89 4.17 85.68
CA ASP A 188 10.57 5.11 86.56
C ASP A 188 9.59 5.86 87.48
N LEU A 189 8.42 6.22 86.98
CA LEU A 189 7.36 6.81 87.81
C LEU A 189 6.92 5.83 88.91
N PHE A 190 6.77 4.54 88.61
CA PHE A 190 6.47 3.54 89.63
C PHE A 190 7.58 3.44 90.68
N ARG A 191 8.86 3.45 90.26
CA ARG A 191 10.02 3.45 91.19
C ARG A 191 10.04 4.70 92.08
N LEU A 192 9.86 5.88 91.50
CA LEU A 192 9.81 7.14 92.23
C LEU A 192 8.65 7.18 93.23
N THR A 193 7.50 6.63 92.85
CA THR A 193 6.33 6.52 93.75
C THR A 193 6.63 5.60 94.93
N ALA A 194 7.32 4.48 94.70
CA ALA A 194 7.75 3.57 95.77
C ALA A 194 8.78 4.24 96.70
N ILE A 195 9.78 4.94 96.14
CA ILE A 195 10.78 5.70 96.93
C ILE A 195 10.10 6.79 97.76
N ARG A 196 9.16 7.53 97.17
CA ARG A 196 8.39 8.55 97.91
C ARG A 196 7.64 7.93 99.08
N ARG A 197 7.03 6.76 98.90
CA ARG A 197 6.34 6.04 99.97
C ARG A 197 7.31 5.64 101.09
N ASP A 198 8.48 5.08 100.74
CA ASP A 198 9.52 4.71 101.72
C ASP A 198 10.03 5.94 102.50
N LEU A 199 10.33 7.04 101.81
CA LEU A 199 10.76 8.28 102.44
C LEU A 199 9.68 8.88 103.36
N THR A 200 8.41 8.81 102.96
CA THR A 200 7.30 9.27 103.81
C THR A 200 7.19 8.43 105.09
N ASP A 201 7.36 7.11 104.98
CA ASP A 201 7.31 6.22 106.14
C ASP A 201 8.49 6.46 107.10
N ARG A 202 9.71 6.67 106.54
CA ARG A 202 10.88 7.05 107.33
C ARG A 202 10.72 8.40 108.03
N LEU A 203 10.16 9.40 107.34
CA LEU A 203 9.87 10.72 107.93
C LEU A 203 8.92 10.56 109.12
N LEU A 204 7.82 9.84 108.93
CA LEU A 204 6.83 9.61 109.97
C LEU A 204 7.44 8.88 111.19
N ARG A 205 8.30 7.88 110.96
CA ARG A 205 9.05 7.22 112.04
C ARG A 205 9.94 8.20 112.81
N VAL A 206 10.71 9.03 112.11
CA VAL A 206 11.61 10.02 112.73
C VAL A 206 10.81 11.10 113.48
N GLU A 207 9.63 11.49 112.99
CA GLU A 207 8.73 12.41 113.70
C GLU A 207 8.21 11.80 115.00
N ILE A 208 7.81 10.53 114.99
CA ILE A 208 7.41 9.79 116.19
C ILE A 208 8.58 9.68 117.18
N GLU A 209 9.76 9.27 116.71
CA GLU A 209 10.97 9.19 117.56
C GLU A 209 11.34 10.55 118.17
N ASN A 210 11.22 11.64 117.42
CA ASN A 210 11.43 12.99 117.95
C ASN A 210 10.37 13.38 118.98
N GLN A 211 9.09 13.04 118.77
CA GLN A 211 8.04 13.25 119.75
C GLN A 211 8.33 12.48 121.05
N GLU A 212 8.66 11.19 120.95
CA GLU A 212 9.02 10.38 122.12
C GLU A 212 10.25 10.95 122.86
N LEU A 213 11.28 11.38 122.14
CA LEU A 213 12.46 12.01 122.75
C LEU A 213 12.11 13.36 123.39
N SER A 214 11.24 14.16 122.77
CA SER A 214 10.73 15.40 123.34
C SER A 214 9.95 15.14 124.64
N ASP A 215 9.07 14.14 124.64
CA ASP A 215 8.29 13.74 125.81
C ASP A 215 9.20 13.21 126.94
N ARG A 216 10.19 12.37 126.61
CA ARG A 216 11.21 11.92 127.57
C ARG A 216 12.02 13.09 128.12
N LYS A 217 12.40 14.05 127.28
CA LYS A 217 13.10 15.26 127.73
C LYS A 217 12.23 16.07 128.69
N ALA A 218 10.95 16.26 128.37
CA ALA A 218 9.98 16.94 129.24
C ALA A 218 9.85 16.23 130.60
N GLN A 219 9.76 14.89 130.60
CA GLN A 219 9.74 14.07 131.81
C GLN A 219 11.03 14.22 132.64
N LEU A 220 12.21 14.22 132.01
CA LEU A 220 13.49 14.41 132.70
C LEU A 220 13.64 15.82 133.28
N THR A 221 13.20 16.86 132.56
CA THR A 221 13.19 18.23 133.08
C THR A 221 12.15 18.42 134.18
N GLY A 222 10.99 17.77 134.09
CA GLY A 222 9.96 17.78 135.14
C GLY A 222 10.38 16.98 136.39
N ALA A 223 11.07 15.86 136.21
CA ALA A 223 11.64 15.05 137.29
C ALA A 223 12.82 15.77 137.99
N SER A 224 13.56 16.63 137.28
CA SER A 224 14.59 17.48 137.89
C SER A 224 14.04 18.60 138.79
N ALA A 225 12.74 18.89 138.71
CA ALA A 225 12.05 19.80 139.64
C ALA A 225 11.43 19.07 140.85
N GLY A 226 11.63 17.75 140.97
CA GLY A 226 11.02 16.92 142.00
C GLY A 226 11.95 15.84 142.54
N SER A 227 13.06 16.23 143.17
CA SER A 227 13.75 15.49 144.25
C SER A 227 15.01 16.23 144.70
N PRO A 228 15.29 16.33 146.01
CA PRO A 228 14.44 16.59 147.18
C PRO A 228 14.35 18.08 147.57
#